data_AF-A3CVZ7-F1
#
_entry.id   AF-A3CVZ7-F1
#
_cell.length_a   1.000
_cell.length_b   1.000
_cell.length_c   1.000
_cell.angle_alpha   90.00
_cell.angle_beta   90.00
_cell.angle_gamma   90.00
#
_symmetry.space_group_name_H-M   'P 1'
#
loop_
_entity.id
_entity.type
_entity.pdbx_description
1 polymer ?
#
loop_
_entity_poly.entity_id
_entity_poly.type
_entity_poly.pdbx_seq_one_letter_code
_entity_poly.pdbx_strand_id
1 'polypeptide(L)'
;MTDPNIVYRDAIRRIAGRIRECAPSDLAGRFAAAGGFDASSYRRCPSRFDGAVCAVDGSNTVILDAGSFAVAAVRASVSSYADGSRLHHRTTPLQIVTVNPGKGNEDFDEIYHDCFHCTPKVHLDHDDPVRNTAVIRDTLEFWAATEMAAELDAGDLIVLDGTLQVRHASHDEVVEKLLNLCNLRGVLIAAVTKRTSLTWGGGHPIVPAAEGLARDLGVPGPWYLCVSAADGLIDRLETHSWKQRGEQYVARLHPRAERAFKVEIPAFYSAEMVERVFSALAAYADDGRVTGYPYPLLDAHLTTKIGKDAVEQVRQDIIRDMDRLGMSLVDYTGIFGDYHDEFDRY
;
A
#
# COMPACT_ATOMS: atom_id res chain seq x y z
N MET A 1 -22.85 19.75 36.14
CA MET A 1 -21.98 19.64 34.95
C MET A 1 -20.79 18.79 35.33
N THR A 2 -20.58 17.65 34.66
CA THR A 2 -19.40 16.81 34.87
C THR A 2 -18.15 17.57 34.43
N ASP A 3 -17.09 17.56 35.23
CA ASP A 3 -15.81 18.20 34.87
C ASP A 3 -15.30 17.65 33.53
N PRO A 4 -15.08 18.51 32.51
CA PRO A 4 -14.56 18.09 31.20
C PRO A 4 -13.30 17.22 31.28
N ASN A 5 -12.43 17.46 32.26
CA ASN A 5 -11.22 16.66 32.47
C ASN A 5 -11.52 15.23 32.93
N ILE A 6 -12.57 15.04 33.73
CA ILE A 6 -13.01 13.71 34.18
C ILE A 6 -13.59 12.95 32.97
N VAL A 7 -14.45 13.59 32.19
CA VAL A 7 -15.04 12.99 30.97
C VAL A 7 -13.96 12.57 29.98
N TYR A 8 -12.96 13.44 29.75
CA TYR A 8 -11.83 13.13 28.88
C TYR A 8 -11.01 11.94 29.38
N ARG A 9 -10.62 11.93 30.67
CA ARG A 9 -9.83 10.83 31.24
C ARG A 9 -10.57 9.50 31.21
N ASP A 10 -11.88 9.49 31.45
CA ASP A 10 -12.68 8.28 31.38
C ASP A 10 -12.82 7.77 29.94
N ALA A 11 -12.94 8.67 28.96
CA ALA A 11 -12.87 8.30 27.55
C ALA A 11 -11.53 7.65 27.20
N ILE A 12 -10.40 8.21 27.66
CA ILE A 12 -9.06 7.64 27.43
C ILE A 12 -8.94 6.24 28.07
N ARG A 13 -9.38 6.06 29.31
CA ARG A 13 -9.36 4.74 29.97
C ARG A 13 -10.18 3.70 29.21
N ARG A 14 -11.38 4.07 28.76
CA ARG A 14 -12.24 3.20 27.95
C ARG A 14 -11.56 2.80 26.64
N ILE A 15 -10.91 3.73 25.95
CA ILE A 15 -10.16 3.41 24.73
C ILE A 15 -8.95 2.52 25.02
N ALA A 16 -8.19 2.79 26.08
CA ALA A 16 -7.09 1.92 26.50
C ALA A 16 -7.56 0.49 26.83
N GLY A 17 -8.73 0.34 27.46
CA GLY A 17 -9.40 -0.94 27.67
C GLY A 17 -9.68 -1.67 26.35
N ARG A 18 -10.30 -0.99 25.38
CA ARG A 18 -10.57 -1.56 24.04
C ARG A 18 -9.29 -1.96 23.30
N ILE A 19 -8.22 -1.16 23.41
CA ILE A 19 -6.91 -1.52 22.84
C ILE A 19 -6.39 -2.81 23.48
N ARG A 20 -6.53 -2.96 24.80
CA ARG A 20 -6.12 -4.17 25.52
C ARG A 20 -6.97 -5.38 25.15
N GLU A 21 -8.26 -5.21 24.90
CA GLU A 21 -9.15 -6.26 24.40
C GLU A 21 -8.74 -6.71 22.99
N CYS A 22 -8.36 -5.77 22.11
CA CYS A 22 -7.85 -6.09 20.78
C CYS A 22 -6.47 -6.76 20.81
N ALA A 23 -5.62 -6.45 21.80
CA ALA A 23 -4.29 -7.01 21.98
C ALA A 23 -4.07 -7.52 23.43
N PRO A 24 -4.70 -8.65 23.79
CA PRO A 24 -4.61 -9.21 25.12
C PRO A 24 -3.19 -9.72 25.42
N SER A 25 -2.84 -9.87 26.69
CA SER A 25 -1.47 -10.28 27.09
C SER A 25 -1.10 -11.70 26.63
N ASP A 26 -2.10 -12.56 26.43
CA ASP A 26 -1.98 -13.94 25.94
C ASP A 26 -2.24 -14.04 24.42
N LEU A 27 -2.21 -12.92 23.68
CA LEU A 27 -2.48 -12.88 22.23
C LEU A 27 -1.68 -13.93 21.45
N ALA A 28 -0.38 -14.09 21.74
CA ALA A 28 0.48 -15.05 21.08
C ALA A 28 0.04 -16.51 21.35
N GLY A 29 -0.34 -16.83 22.59
CA GLY A 29 -0.84 -18.16 22.95
C GLY A 29 -2.18 -18.47 22.28
N ARG A 30 -3.09 -17.49 22.22
CA ARG A 30 -4.35 -17.63 21.49
C ARG A 30 -4.11 -17.82 19.99
N PHE A 31 -3.14 -17.10 19.42
CA PHE A 31 -2.79 -17.19 18.01
C PHE A 31 -2.22 -18.56 17.64
N ALA A 32 -1.32 -19.09 18.48
CA ALA A 32 -0.81 -20.44 18.34
C ALA A 32 -1.93 -21.49 18.38
N ALA A 33 -2.84 -21.37 19.36
CA ALA A 33 -3.95 -22.31 19.52
C ALA A 33 -4.96 -22.25 18.34
N ALA A 34 -5.30 -21.06 17.87
CA ALA A 34 -6.27 -20.87 16.78
C ALA A 34 -5.69 -21.26 15.42
N GLY A 35 -4.43 -20.92 15.15
CA GLY A 35 -3.78 -21.19 13.87
C GLY A 35 -3.01 -22.52 13.81
N GLY A 36 -2.85 -23.22 14.93
CA GLY A 36 -2.00 -24.41 15.02
C GLY A 36 -0.52 -24.11 14.80
N PHE A 37 -0.07 -22.89 15.10
CA PHE A 37 1.30 -22.45 14.81
C PHE A 37 2.28 -22.80 15.93
N ASP A 38 3.45 -23.28 15.53
CA ASP A 38 4.58 -23.56 16.41
C ASP A 38 5.90 -23.07 15.78
N ALA A 39 7.04 -23.42 16.39
CA ALA A 39 8.35 -22.97 15.90
C ALA A 39 8.66 -23.47 14.48
N SER A 40 8.11 -24.61 14.07
CA SER A 40 8.30 -25.19 12.73
C SER A 40 7.45 -24.50 11.66
N SER A 41 6.40 -23.77 12.06
CA SER A 41 5.60 -22.93 11.15
C SER A 41 6.38 -21.74 10.60
N TYR A 42 7.41 -21.28 11.33
CA TYR A 42 8.27 -20.18 10.89
C TYR A 42 9.40 -20.69 9.99
N ARG A 43 9.45 -20.14 8.78
CA ARG A 43 10.49 -20.43 7.80
C ARG A 43 11.54 -19.33 7.81
N ARG A 44 12.81 -19.67 7.60
CA ARG A 44 13.90 -18.67 7.53
C ARG A 44 13.89 -17.97 6.17
N CYS A 45 14.36 -16.72 6.14
CA CYS A 45 14.63 -16.00 4.89
C CYS A 45 16.16 -15.90 4.68
N PRO A 46 16.77 -16.69 3.79
CA PRO A 46 18.16 -16.47 3.40
C PRO A 46 18.35 -15.04 2.88
N SER A 47 19.26 -14.23 3.45
CA SER A 47 19.52 -12.87 2.96
C SER A 47 20.48 -12.87 1.76
N ARG A 48 20.12 -13.59 0.69
CA ARG A 48 20.89 -13.70 -0.55
C ARG A 48 19.95 -13.77 -1.73
N PHE A 49 20.22 -12.98 -2.75
CA PHE A 49 19.42 -12.95 -3.96
C PHE A 49 20.26 -12.39 -5.11
N ASP A 50 20.31 -13.13 -6.22
CA ASP A 50 21.17 -12.82 -7.37
C ASP A 50 20.46 -11.98 -8.44
N GLY A 51 19.14 -11.75 -8.29
CA GLY A 51 18.34 -10.93 -9.21
C GLY A 51 18.18 -9.48 -8.75
N ALA A 52 17.54 -8.69 -9.59
CA ALA A 52 17.12 -7.34 -9.26
C ALA A 52 15.82 -7.32 -8.44
N VAL A 53 15.69 -6.35 -7.54
CA VAL A 53 14.44 -6.02 -6.85
C VAL A 53 13.94 -4.67 -7.33
N CYS A 54 12.78 -4.67 -7.98
CA CYS A 54 12.09 -3.51 -8.54
C CYS A 54 10.88 -3.18 -7.68
N ALA A 55 10.89 -2.05 -6.98
CA ALA A 55 9.78 -1.60 -6.16
C ALA A 55 8.94 -0.56 -6.89
N VAL A 56 7.62 -0.61 -6.69
CA VAL A 56 6.64 0.35 -7.20
C VAL A 56 5.86 0.96 -6.04
N ASP A 57 5.75 2.29 -6.01
CA ASP A 57 4.94 3.03 -5.03
C ASP A 57 4.26 4.24 -5.68
N GLY A 58 3.05 4.56 -5.25
CA GLY A 58 2.26 5.69 -5.72
C GLY A 58 2.08 6.76 -4.67
N SER A 59 1.85 7.99 -5.12
CA SER A 59 1.46 9.09 -4.26
C SER A 59 0.25 9.79 -4.83
N ASN A 60 -0.62 10.22 -3.92
CA ASN A 60 -1.71 11.09 -4.23
C ASN A 60 -1.92 12.15 -3.15
N THR A 61 -2.39 13.32 -3.56
CA THR A 61 -2.75 14.39 -2.63
C THR A 61 -3.85 15.27 -3.20
N VAL A 62 -4.78 15.70 -2.36
CA VAL A 62 -5.79 16.70 -2.74
C VAL A 62 -5.14 18.08 -2.68
N ILE A 63 -5.26 18.84 -3.75
CA ILE A 63 -4.73 20.20 -3.91
C ILE A 63 -5.81 21.22 -3.54
N LEU A 64 -7.00 21.03 -4.09
CA LEU A 64 -8.16 21.90 -3.92
C LEU A 64 -9.38 21.04 -3.56
N ASP A 65 -10.21 21.54 -2.66
CA ASP A 65 -11.49 20.93 -2.30
C ASP A 65 -12.57 22.02 -2.35
N ALA A 66 -13.57 21.82 -3.20
CA ALA A 66 -14.71 22.73 -3.36
C ALA A 66 -15.98 22.19 -2.67
N GLY A 67 -15.87 21.08 -1.93
CA GLY A 67 -16.99 20.31 -1.34
C GLY A 67 -17.86 19.58 -2.38
N SER A 68 -18.07 20.18 -3.55
CA SER A 68 -18.79 19.60 -4.69
C SER A 68 -17.89 18.82 -5.64
N PHE A 69 -16.58 19.07 -5.60
CA PHE A 69 -15.53 18.31 -6.28
C PHE A 69 -14.17 18.64 -5.64
N ALA A 70 -13.16 17.84 -5.95
CA ALA A 70 -11.79 18.11 -5.57
C ALA A 70 -10.86 18.10 -6.80
N VAL A 71 -9.72 18.75 -6.69
CA VAL A 71 -8.60 18.61 -7.62
C VAL A 71 -7.47 17.90 -6.88
N ALA A 72 -6.95 16.84 -7.47
CA ALA A 72 -5.90 16.04 -6.88
C ALA A 72 -4.71 15.89 -7.83
N ALA A 73 -3.53 15.68 -7.24
CA ALA A 73 -2.33 15.29 -7.96
C ALA A 73 -2.01 13.83 -7.67
N VAL A 74 -1.66 13.07 -8.70
CA VAL A 74 -1.30 11.65 -8.61
C VAL A 74 -0.07 11.34 -9.46
N ARG A 75 0.77 10.41 -8.98
CA ARG A 75 1.88 9.82 -9.73
C ARG A 75 2.30 8.48 -9.15
N ALA A 76 3.06 7.70 -9.92
CA ALA A 76 3.76 6.52 -9.46
C ALA A 76 5.26 6.64 -9.69
N SER A 77 6.05 5.90 -8.92
CA SER A 77 7.49 5.78 -9.12
C SER A 77 7.95 4.35 -8.97
N VAL A 78 9.05 4.05 -9.65
CA VAL A 78 9.73 2.76 -9.65
C VAL A 78 11.16 2.98 -9.21
N SER A 79 11.67 2.13 -8.32
CA SER A 79 13.10 2.06 -8.02
C SER A 79 13.60 0.62 -8.02
N SER A 80 14.65 0.37 -8.80
CA SER A 80 15.20 -0.97 -9.01
C SER A 80 16.65 -1.05 -8.57
N TYR A 81 17.01 -2.15 -7.92
CA TYR A 81 18.35 -2.40 -7.42
C TYR A 81 18.82 -3.82 -7.72
N ALA A 82 20.10 -3.98 -7.99
CA ALA A 82 20.81 -5.25 -8.06
C ALA A 82 22.17 -5.10 -7.36
N ASP A 83 22.62 -6.12 -6.64
CA ASP A 83 23.93 -6.13 -5.94
C ASP A 83 24.18 -4.88 -5.07
N GLY A 84 23.15 -4.38 -4.37
CA GLY A 84 23.27 -3.19 -3.53
C GLY A 84 23.30 -1.85 -4.29
N SER A 85 23.27 -1.87 -5.62
CA SER A 85 23.37 -0.69 -6.48
C SER A 85 22.05 -0.39 -7.19
N ARG A 86 21.70 0.89 -7.28
CA ARG A 86 20.49 1.31 -7.99
C ARG A 86 20.70 1.18 -9.50
N LEU A 87 19.87 0.40 -10.16
CA LEU A 87 19.90 0.19 -11.60
C LEU A 87 19.20 1.33 -12.33
N HIS A 88 17.96 1.62 -11.96
CA HIS A 88 17.19 2.70 -12.55
C HIS A 88 16.11 3.19 -11.60
N HIS A 89 15.61 4.36 -11.95
CA HIS A 89 14.66 5.11 -11.16
C HIS A 89 13.76 5.89 -12.12
N ARG A 90 12.45 5.67 -12.08
CA ARG A 90 11.49 6.29 -13.00
C ARG A 90 10.29 6.82 -12.22
N THR A 91 9.75 7.94 -12.69
CA THR A 91 8.55 8.55 -12.12
C THR A 91 7.62 8.89 -13.27
N THR A 92 6.34 8.53 -13.13
CA THR A 92 5.32 8.93 -14.11
C THR A 92 5.19 10.46 -14.09
N PRO A 93 4.71 11.07 -15.18
CA PRO A 93 4.28 12.47 -15.14
C PRO A 93 3.32 12.70 -13.96
N LEU A 94 3.37 13.91 -13.39
CA LEU A 94 2.40 14.33 -12.38
C LEU A 94 1.06 14.58 -13.09
N GLN A 95 0.06 13.75 -12.79
CA GLN A 95 -1.27 13.90 -13.34
C GLN A 95 -2.10 14.77 -12.40
N ILE A 96 -2.76 15.79 -12.94
CA ILE A 96 -3.72 16.63 -12.21
C ILE A 96 -5.10 16.20 -12.65
N VAL A 97 -5.90 15.74 -11.70
CA VAL A 97 -7.20 15.13 -11.97
C VAL A 97 -8.28 15.81 -11.15
N THR A 98 -9.45 15.92 -11.76
CA THR A 98 -10.68 16.30 -11.10
C THR A 98 -11.29 15.06 -10.47
N VAL A 99 -11.81 15.23 -9.26
CA VAL A 99 -12.40 14.15 -8.48
C VAL A 99 -13.77 14.60 -8.02
N ASN A 100 -14.78 14.18 -8.77
CA ASN A 100 -16.17 14.54 -8.53
C ASN A 100 -16.88 13.43 -7.72
N PRO A 101 -17.72 13.77 -6.74
CA PRO A 101 -18.78 12.89 -6.28
C PRO A 101 -19.83 12.75 -7.40
N GLY A 102 -20.27 11.54 -7.71
CA GLY A 102 -21.29 11.29 -8.74
C GLY A 102 -20.92 10.19 -9.73
N LYS A 103 -21.51 10.27 -10.94
CA LYS A 103 -21.35 9.27 -12.00
C LYS A 103 -20.26 9.70 -12.98
N GLY A 104 -19.28 8.85 -13.17
CA GLY A 104 -18.20 9.04 -14.14
C GLY A 104 -17.06 9.88 -13.60
N ASN A 105 -15.87 9.60 -14.11
CA ASN A 105 -14.71 10.46 -13.99
C ASN A 105 -13.92 10.38 -15.30
N GLU A 106 -14.00 11.43 -16.12
CA GLU A 106 -13.38 11.46 -17.44
C GLU A 106 -11.86 11.37 -17.36
N ASP A 107 -11.24 12.02 -16.37
CA ASP A 107 -9.79 11.95 -16.14
C ASP A 107 -9.34 10.53 -15.80
N PHE A 108 -10.13 9.77 -15.03
CA PHE A 108 -9.86 8.36 -14.76
C PHE A 108 -9.98 7.52 -16.03
N ASP A 109 -11.03 7.73 -16.83
CA ASP A 109 -11.25 6.97 -18.06
C ASP A 109 -10.13 7.23 -19.08
N GLU A 110 -9.67 8.49 -19.21
CA GLU A 110 -8.54 8.89 -20.06
C GLU A 110 -7.22 8.29 -19.58
N ILE A 111 -6.87 8.46 -18.30
CA ILE A 111 -5.64 7.89 -17.72
C ILE A 111 -5.65 6.36 -17.85
N TYR A 112 -6.77 5.71 -17.58
CA TYR A 112 -6.90 4.26 -17.71
C TYR A 112 -6.67 3.81 -19.16
N HIS A 113 -7.23 4.53 -20.12
CA HIS A 113 -7.02 4.25 -21.54
C HIS A 113 -5.58 4.48 -21.97
N ASP A 114 -4.94 5.56 -21.53
CA ASP A 114 -3.53 5.83 -21.83
C ASP A 114 -2.59 4.78 -21.26
N CYS A 115 -2.90 4.28 -20.05
CA CYS A 115 -2.12 3.24 -19.39
C CYS A 115 -2.30 1.84 -20.01
N PHE A 116 -3.53 1.47 -20.38
CA PHE A 116 -3.86 0.07 -20.71
C PHE A 116 -4.42 -0.14 -22.12
N HIS A 117 -4.61 0.93 -22.89
CA HIS A 117 -5.16 0.93 -24.24
C HIS A 117 -6.54 0.25 -24.34
N CYS A 118 -7.32 0.35 -23.27
CA CYS A 118 -8.71 -0.09 -23.21
C CYS A 118 -9.51 0.81 -22.25
N THR A 119 -10.84 0.77 -22.35
CA THR A 119 -11.71 1.51 -21.45
C THR A 119 -11.90 0.76 -20.12
N PRO A 120 -12.08 1.47 -18.98
CA PRO A 120 -12.41 0.80 -17.73
C PRO A 120 -13.76 0.09 -17.83
N LYS A 121 -13.89 -1.05 -17.14
CA LYS A 121 -15.14 -1.84 -17.12
C LYS A 121 -16.28 -1.14 -16.41
N VAL A 122 -15.93 -0.41 -15.37
CA VAL A 122 -16.83 0.34 -14.50
C VAL A 122 -16.24 1.73 -14.37
N HIS A 123 -17.09 2.75 -14.43
CA HIS A 123 -16.69 4.12 -14.16
C HIS A 123 -16.34 4.31 -12.68
N LEU A 124 -15.49 5.30 -12.41
CA LEU A 124 -15.12 5.65 -11.05
C LEU A 124 -16.24 6.46 -10.37
N ASP A 125 -17.14 5.74 -9.72
CA ASP A 125 -18.35 6.29 -9.09
C ASP A 125 -18.25 6.13 -7.55
N HIS A 126 -17.64 7.10 -6.86
CA HIS A 126 -17.68 7.17 -5.40
C HIS A 126 -17.76 8.61 -4.91
N ASP A 127 -18.52 8.84 -3.83
CA ASP A 127 -18.70 10.17 -3.23
C ASP A 127 -17.51 10.66 -2.39
N ASP A 128 -16.40 9.89 -2.33
CA ASP A 128 -15.25 10.19 -1.46
C ASP A 128 -14.04 10.50 -2.35
N PRO A 129 -13.65 11.77 -2.46
CA PRO A 129 -12.54 12.16 -3.30
C PRO A 129 -11.22 11.48 -2.94
N VAL A 130 -10.99 11.18 -1.66
CA VAL A 130 -9.77 10.50 -1.23
C VAL A 130 -9.73 9.07 -1.78
N ARG A 131 -10.87 8.38 -1.78
CA ARG A 131 -10.97 7.02 -2.36
C ARG A 131 -10.83 7.03 -3.87
N ASN A 132 -11.50 7.94 -4.57
CA ASN A 132 -11.37 8.07 -6.02
C ASN A 132 -9.93 8.33 -6.43
N THR A 133 -9.27 9.29 -5.77
CA THR A 133 -7.87 9.60 -6.05
C THR A 133 -6.96 8.39 -5.80
N ALA A 134 -7.23 7.58 -4.77
CA ALA A 134 -6.49 6.35 -4.52
C ALA A 134 -6.64 5.33 -5.65
N VAL A 135 -7.83 5.22 -6.27
CA VAL A 135 -8.04 4.35 -7.46
C VAL A 135 -7.23 4.86 -8.66
N ILE A 136 -7.20 6.17 -8.90
CA ILE A 136 -6.39 6.73 -10.00
C ILE A 136 -4.89 6.49 -9.74
N ARG A 137 -4.43 6.63 -8.48
CA ARG A 137 -3.07 6.28 -8.08
C ARG A 137 -2.74 4.80 -8.34
N ASP A 138 -3.63 3.88 -7.93
CA ASP A 138 -3.47 2.44 -8.16
C ASP A 138 -3.35 2.13 -9.67
N THR A 139 -4.05 2.88 -10.53
CA THR A 139 -3.94 2.79 -12.00
C THR A 139 -2.51 3.02 -12.49
N LEU A 140 -1.88 4.10 -12.01
CA LEU A 140 -0.49 4.43 -12.36
C LEU A 140 0.51 3.43 -11.75
N GLU A 141 0.26 2.92 -10.55
CA GLU A 141 1.08 1.88 -9.92
C GLU A 141 1.04 0.58 -10.75
N PHE A 142 -0.13 0.11 -11.15
CA PHE A 142 -0.26 -1.12 -11.95
C PHE A 142 0.30 -0.96 -13.36
N TRP A 143 0.16 0.22 -13.97
CA TRP A 143 0.79 0.51 -15.25
C TRP A 143 2.31 0.47 -15.13
N ALA A 144 2.88 1.21 -14.18
CA ALA A 144 4.32 1.20 -13.93
C ALA A 144 4.84 -0.21 -13.63
N ALA A 145 4.10 -1.00 -12.85
CA ALA A 145 4.46 -2.38 -12.56
C ALA A 145 4.44 -3.28 -13.81
N THR A 146 3.48 -3.08 -14.71
CA THR A 146 3.35 -3.83 -15.97
C THR A 146 4.50 -3.51 -16.91
N GLU A 147 4.84 -2.23 -17.08
CA GLU A 147 6.00 -1.80 -17.87
C GLU A 147 7.29 -2.41 -17.33
N MET A 148 7.46 -2.39 -16.01
CA MET A 148 8.65 -2.97 -15.38
C MET A 148 8.72 -4.49 -15.52
N ALA A 149 7.61 -5.20 -15.35
CA ALA A 149 7.55 -6.65 -15.55
C ALA A 149 7.92 -7.05 -17.00
N ALA A 150 7.69 -6.18 -17.98
CA ALA A 150 8.10 -6.39 -19.37
C ALA A 150 9.61 -6.16 -19.63
N GLU A 151 10.29 -5.42 -18.75
CA GLU A 151 11.71 -5.10 -18.86
C GLU A 151 12.61 -5.99 -18.01
N LEU A 152 12.13 -6.47 -16.86
CA LEU A 152 12.91 -7.29 -15.93
C LEU A 152 13.29 -8.65 -16.49
N ASP A 153 14.40 -9.18 -15.98
CA ASP A 153 14.93 -10.48 -16.36
C ASP A 153 14.28 -11.61 -15.55
N ALA A 154 14.30 -12.82 -16.11
CA ALA A 154 13.78 -13.99 -15.43
C ALA A 154 14.54 -14.21 -14.10
N GLY A 155 13.78 -14.31 -13.01
CA GLY A 155 14.30 -14.48 -11.67
C GLY A 155 14.40 -13.20 -10.85
N ASP A 156 14.20 -12.02 -11.45
CA ASP A 156 14.02 -10.75 -10.74
C ASP A 156 12.72 -10.72 -9.94
N LEU A 157 12.61 -9.77 -9.01
CA LEU A 157 11.42 -9.55 -8.18
C LEU A 157 10.84 -8.16 -8.39
N ILE A 158 9.55 -8.07 -8.72
CA ILE A 158 8.78 -6.84 -8.60
C ILE A 158 8.00 -6.80 -7.28
N VAL A 159 8.02 -5.66 -6.59
CA VAL A 159 7.38 -5.48 -5.29
C VAL A 159 6.47 -4.26 -5.30
N LEU A 160 5.20 -4.45 -4.98
CA LEU A 160 4.24 -3.36 -4.82
C LEU A 160 4.20 -2.89 -3.35
N ASP A 161 4.25 -1.58 -3.09
CA ASP A 161 3.97 -1.04 -1.75
C ASP A 161 2.45 -1.04 -1.49
N GLY A 162 1.97 -2.05 -0.77
CA GLY A 162 0.54 -2.23 -0.55
C GLY A 162 0.13 -3.70 -0.57
N THR A 163 -0.88 -4.02 -1.38
CA THR A 163 -1.52 -5.34 -1.46
C THR A 163 -1.69 -5.75 -2.92
N LEU A 164 -1.81 -7.05 -3.20
CA LEU A 164 -2.26 -7.57 -4.49
C LEU A 164 -3.79 -7.49 -4.64
N GLN A 165 -4.48 -6.91 -3.65
CA GLN A 165 -5.92 -6.68 -3.69
C GLN A 165 -6.26 -5.47 -4.56
N VAL A 166 -7.34 -5.58 -5.33
CA VAL A 166 -7.87 -4.51 -6.16
C VAL A 166 -8.97 -3.74 -5.44
N ARG A 167 -8.86 -2.40 -5.43
CA ARG A 167 -9.86 -1.50 -4.83
C ARG A 167 -11.05 -1.25 -5.76
N HIS A 168 -10.81 -1.37 -7.06
CA HIS A 168 -11.78 -1.03 -8.10
C HIS A 168 -11.90 -2.16 -9.11
N ALA A 169 -13.13 -2.45 -9.57
CA ALA A 169 -13.42 -3.59 -10.42
C ALA A 169 -12.69 -3.54 -11.77
N SER A 170 -12.44 -2.33 -12.30
CA SER A 170 -11.69 -2.15 -13.55
C SER A 170 -10.22 -2.57 -13.44
N HIS A 171 -9.64 -2.67 -12.24
CA HIS A 171 -8.26 -3.14 -12.07
C HIS A 171 -8.12 -4.65 -11.97
N ASP A 172 -9.23 -5.39 -11.88
CA ASP A 172 -9.19 -6.84 -11.69
C ASP A 172 -8.43 -7.56 -12.81
N GLU A 173 -8.82 -7.29 -14.06
CA GLU A 173 -8.13 -7.84 -15.24
C GLU A 173 -6.71 -7.28 -15.42
N VAL A 174 -6.44 -6.07 -14.94
CA VAL A 174 -5.11 -5.46 -15.02
C VAL A 174 -4.15 -6.22 -14.13
N VAL A 175 -4.53 -6.47 -12.88
CA VAL A 175 -3.71 -7.24 -11.93
C VAL A 175 -3.58 -8.69 -12.41
N GLU A 176 -4.64 -9.30 -12.94
CA GLU A 176 -4.54 -10.65 -13.54
C GLU A 176 -3.55 -10.69 -14.71
N LYS A 177 -3.59 -9.71 -15.62
CA LYS A 177 -2.62 -9.59 -16.72
C LYS A 177 -1.19 -9.39 -16.21
N LEU A 178 -0.99 -8.56 -15.18
CA LEU A 178 0.32 -8.36 -14.55
C LEU A 178 0.86 -9.67 -13.96
N LEU A 179 0.05 -10.40 -13.20
CA LEU A 179 0.44 -11.70 -12.63
C LEU A 179 0.81 -12.71 -13.73
N ASN A 180 0.02 -12.76 -14.81
CA ASN A 180 0.27 -13.63 -15.95
C ASN A 180 1.55 -13.24 -16.70
N LEU A 181 1.80 -11.94 -16.88
CA LEU A 181 3.02 -11.43 -17.51
C LEU A 181 4.25 -11.82 -16.69
N CYS A 182 4.23 -11.59 -15.38
CA CYS A 182 5.30 -11.99 -14.46
C CYS A 182 5.56 -13.50 -14.56
N ASN A 183 4.50 -14.33 -14.51
CA ASN A 183 4.61 -15.78 -14.62
C ASN A 183 5.21 -16.22 -15.97
N LEU A 184 4.75 -15.64 -17.09
CA LEU A 184 5.25 -15.94 -18.43
C LEU A 184 6.73 -15.59 -18.59
N ARG A 185 7.17 -14.49 -17.98
CA ARG A 185 8.54 -13.98 -18.02
C ARG A 185 9.48 -14.62 -16.99
N GLY A 186 8.93 -15.40 -16.05
CA GLY A 186 9.70 -15.91 -14.92
C GLY A 186 10.11 -14.82 -13.92
N VAL A 187 9.43 -13.68 -13.91
CA VAL A 187 9.63 -12.59 -12.94
C VAL A 187 8.77 -12.88 -11.71
N LEU A 188 9.36 -12.78 -10.52
CA LEU A 188 8.66 -12.94 -9.25
C LEU A 188 7.88 -11.65 -8.93
N ILE A 189 6.73 -11.76 -8.26
CA ILE A 189 5.95 -10.62 -7.78
C ILE A 189 5.49 -10.83 -6.34
N ALA A 190 5.54 -9.76 -5.55
CA ALA A 190 4.99 -9.72 -4.19
C ALA A 190 4.42 -8.32 -3.88
N ALA A 191 3.60 -8.23 -2.84
CA ALA A 191 3.21 -6.94 -2.26
C ALA A 191 3.60 -6.90 -0.78
N VAL A 192 4.12 -5.76 -0.33
CA VAL A 192 4.54 -5.55 1.06
C VAL A 192 3.72 -4.42 1.66
N THR A 193 3.03 -4.68 2.77
CA THR A 193 2.21 -3.68 3.45
C THR A 193 2.88 -3.17 4.73
N LYS A 194 3.21 -1.87 4.79
CA LYS A 194 3.76 -1.19 6.00
C LYS A 194 2.79 -1.20 7.20
N ARG A 195 1.49 -1.05 6.92
CA ARG A 195 0.40 -1.01 7.92
C ARG A 195 -0.80 -1.77 7.40
N THR A 196 -1.17 -2.85 8.09
CA THR A 196 -2.28 -3.71 7.70
C THR A 196 -3.45 -3.61 8.66
N SER A 197 -4.66 -3.73 8.13
CA SER A 197 -5.89 -3.93 8.90
C SER A 197 -6.30 -5.40 9.00
N LEU A 198 -5.40 -6.32 8.63
CA LEU A 198 -5.66 -7.76 8.67
C LEU A 198 -5.78 -8.21 10.13
N THR A 199 -6.93 -8.80 10.46
CA THR A 199 -7.25 -9.29 11.80
C THR A 199 -7.63 -10.76 11.79
N TRP A 200 -7.61 -11.37 12.96
CA TRP A 200 -8.02 -12.75 13.22
C TRP A 200 -8.82 -12.84 14.53
N GLY A 201 -9.58 -13.93 14.70
CA GLY A 201 -10.24 -14.24 15.98
C GLY A 201 -11.20 -13.15 16.49
N GLY A 202 -11.85 -12.40 15.60
CA GLY A 202 -12.81 -11.35 15.96
C GLY A 202 -12.21 -9.96 16.18
N GLY A 203 -11.11 -9.63 15.50
CA GLY A 203 -10.53 -8.28 15.49
C GLY A 203 -9.11 -8.17 16.06
N HIS A 204 -8.45 -9.28 16.40
CA HIS A 204 -7.08 -9.25 16.89
C HIS A 204 -6.08 -8.96 15.75
N PRO A 205 -5.07 -8.10 15.95
CA PRO A 205 -4.14 -7.73 14.89
C PRO A 205 -3.19 -8.90 14.59
N ILE A 206 -3.08 -9.28 13.31
CA ILE A 206 -2.32 -10.47 12.89
C ILE A 206 -0.81 -10.33 13.08
N VAL A 207 -0.25 -9.16 12.74
CA VAL A 207 1.20 -8.94 12.76
C VAL A 207 1.76 -9.00 14.19
N PRO A 208 1.21 -8.25 15.17
CA PRO A 208 1.65 -8.36 16.56
C PRO A 208 1.49 -9.77 17.16
N ALA A 209 0.47 -10.53 16.72
CA ALA A 209 0.25 -11.90 17.18
C ALA A 209 1.35 -12.85 16.70
N ALA A 210 1.68 -12.81 15.40
CA ALA A 210 2.78 -13.60 14.83
C ALA A 210 4.14 -13.19 15.40
N GLU A 211 4.40 -11.89 15.55
CA GLU A 211 5.66 -11.42 16.16
C GLU A 211 5.80 -11.84 17.63
N GLY A 212 4.71 -11.72 18.39
CA GLY A 212 4.66 -12.15 19.78
C GLY A 212 4.95 -13.64 19.90
N LEU A 213 4.31 -14.46 19.06
CA LEU A 213 4.53 -15.90 19.06
C LEU A 213 5.96 -16.28 18.65
N ALA A 214 6.51 -15.67 17.60
CA ALA A 214 7.91 -15.89 17.20
C ALA A 214 8.88 -15.60 18.35
N ARG A 215 8.65 -14.49 19.08
CA ARG A 215 9.47 -14.12 20.24
C ARG A 215 9.33 -15.13 21.38
N ASP A 216 8.11 -15.51 21.72
CA ASP A 216 7.83 -16.44 22.84
C ASP A 216 8.39 -17.84 22.56
N LEU A 217 8.47 -18.24 21.28
CA LEU A 217 9.10 -19.48 20.81
C LEU A 217 10.62 -19.37 20.59
N GLY A 218 11.21 -18.18 20.71
CA GLY A 218 12.64 -17.97 20.51
C GLY A 218 13.11 -18.09 19.04
N VAL A 219 12.22 -17.84 18.07
CA VAL A 219 12.54 -17.88 16.64
C VAL A 219 13.33 -16.62 16.23
N PRO A 220 14.62 -16.75 15.85
CA PRO A 220 15.40 -15.59 15.43
C PRO A 220 14.98 -15.13 14.03
N GLY A 221 14.97 -13.81 13.80
CA GLY A 221 14.84 -13.25 12.46
C GLY A 221 16.11 -13.50 11.61
N PRO A 222 16.00 -13.44 10.28
CA PRO A 222 14.78 -13.19 9.51
C PRO A 222 13.91 -14.45 9.33
N TRP A 223 12.59 -14.25 9.30
CA TRP A 223 11.60 -15.32 9.14
C TRP A 223 10.33 -14.87 8.40
N TYR A 224 9.58 -15.83 7.87
CA TYR A 224 8.21 -15.65 7.37
C TYR A 224 7.28 -16.75 7.89
N LEU A 225 5.99 -16.42 8.01
CA LEU A 225 4.91 -17.29 8.45
C LEU A 225 3.73 -17.15 7.47
N CYS A 226 3.26 -18.26 6.90
CA CYS A 226 2.04 -18.27 6.08
C CYS A 226 0.81 -18.30 7.00
N VAL A 227 0.07 -17.20 7.07
CA VAL A 227 -1.13 -17.10 7.92
C VAL A 227 -2.40 -17.56 7.20
N SER A 228 -2.40 -17.57 5.87
CA SER A 228 -3.50 -18.13 5.08
C SER A 228 -3.52 -19.67 5.05
N ALA A 229 -2.46 -20.34 5.51
CA ALA A 229 -2.43 -21.80 5.63
C ALA A 229 -3.33 -22.33 6.77
N ALA A 230 -3.77 -21.47 7.68
CA ALA A 230 -4.70 -21.81 8.75
C ALA A 230 -6.14 -21.45 8.35
N ASP A 231 -6.92 -22.47 8.02
CA ASP A 231 -8.31 -22.32 7.60
C ASP A 231 -9.17 -21.59 8.65
N GLY A 232 -9.93 -20.59 8.19
CA GLY A 232 -10.86 -19.85 9.04
C GLY A 232 -10.22 -18.93 10.08
N LEU A 233 -8.89 -18.74 10.05
CA LEU A 233 -8.19 -17.88 11.00
C LEU A 233 -8.48 -16.39 10.77
N ILE A 234 -8.46 -15.95 9.52
CA ILE A 234 -8.54 -14.54 9.13
C ILE A 234 -10.00 -14.06 9.11
N ASP A 235 -10.29 -12.96 9.81
CA ASP A 235 -11.67 -12.43 9.95
C ASP A 235 -12.25 -11.89 8.65
N ARG A 236 -11.40 -11.20 7.88
CA ARG A 236 -11.78 -10.57 6.62
C ARG A 236 -11.19 -11.38 5.48
N LEU A 237 -11.90 -12.43 5.11
CA LEU A 237 -11.78 -13.00 3.77
C LEU A 237 -12.66 -12.16 2.86
N GLU A 238 -12.07 -11.65 1.76
CA GLU A 238 -12.86 -10.91 0.78
C GLU A 238 -13.94 -11.85 0.23
N THR A 239 -15.20 -11.38 0.23
CA THR A 239 -16.35 -12.17 -0.22
C THR A 239 -16.27 -12.54 -1.70
N HIS A 240 -15.39 -11.86 -2.44
CA HIS A 240 -15.15 -12.09 -3.84
C HIS A 240 -13.73 -12.63 -4.03
N SER A 241 -13.63 -13.85 -4.57
CA SER A 241 -12.35 -14.52 -4.86
C SER A 241 -11.45 -13.70 -5.79
N TRP A 242 -12.00 -12.79 -6.59
CA TRP A 242 -11.21 -11.91 -7.45
C TRP A 242 -10.45 -10.81 -6.70
N LYS A 243 -10.85 -10.47 -5.48
CA LYS A 243 -10.15 -9.45 -4.69
C LYS A 243 -8.93 -9.98 -3.95
N GLN A 244 -8.84 -11.29 -3.71
CA GLN A 244 -7.73 -11.90 -2.98
C GLN A 244 -6.87 -12.73 -3.94
N ARG A 245 -5.76 -12.15 -4.40
CA ARG A 245 -4.87 -12.73 -5.42
C ARG A 245 -3.60 -13.36 -4.87
N GLY A 246 -3.43 -13.35 -3.56
CA GLY A 246 -2.24 -13.90 -2.90
C GLY A 246 -2.52 -14.55 -1.57
N GLU A 247 -1.68 -15.53 -1.25
CA GLU A 247 -1.50 -16.03 0.10
C GLU A 247 -0.94 -14.93 1.00
N GLN A 248 -1.37 -14.96 2.26
CA GLN A 248 -1.08 -13.92 3.23
C GLN A 248 0.01 -14.42 4.16
N TYR A 249 1.07 -13.62 4.28
CA TYR A 249 2.22 -13.91 5.11
C TYR A 249 2.49 -12.79 6.10
N VAL A 250 3.10 -13.14 7.23
CA VAL A 250 3.77 -12.18 8.11
C VAL A 250 5.26 -12.48 8.07
N ALA A 251 6.09 -11.46 7.87
CA ALA A 251 7.54 -11.64 7.76
C ALA A 251 8.34 -10.58 8.50
N ARG A 252 9.37 -11.03 9.21
CA ARG A 252 10.42 -10.19 9.78
C ARG A 252 11.66 -10.35 8.92
N LEU A 253 11.97 -9.34 8.12
CA LEU A 253 12.96 -9.44 7.04
C LEU A 253 14.41 -9.17 7.47
N HIS A 254 14.62 -8.75 8.72
CA HIS A 254 15.96 -8.53 9.26
C HIS A 254 16.03 -8.88 10.77
N PRO A 255 17.15 -9.44 11.28
CA PRO A 255 17.27 -9.82 12.70
C PRO A 255 17.06 -8.68 13.69
N ARG A 256 17.45 -7.46 13.29
CA ARG A 256 17.32 -6.22 14.09
C ARG A 256 16.09 -5.38 13.71
N ALA A 257 15.20 -5.88 12.86
CA ALA A 257 13.98 -5.16 12.50
C ALA A 257 13.10 -4.93 13.73
N GLU A 258 12.53 -3.73 13.90
CA GLU A 258 11.63 -3.43 15.01
C GLU A 258 10.26 -4.09 14.87
N ARG A 259 9.84 -4.36 13.63
CA ARG A 259 8.53 -4.89 13.29
C ARG A 259 8.59 -5.85 12.10
N ALA A 260 7.61 -6.73 12.02
CA ALA A 260 7.29 -7.53 10.86
C ALA A 260 6.30 -6.80 9.93
N PHE A 261 6.15 -7.32 8.72
CA PHE A 261 5.28 -6.78 7.68
C PHE A 261 4.30 -7.85 7.20
N LYS A 262 3.15 -7.40 6.70
CA LYS A 262 2.29 -8.28 5.90
C LYS A 262 2.86 -8.35 4.49
N VAL A 263 2.99 -9.56 3.95
CA VAL A 263 3.43 -9.81 2.59
C VAL A 263 2.38 -10.66 1.88
N GLU A 264 2.06 -10.31 0.64
CA GLU A 264 1.17 -11.09 -0.22
C GLU A 264 1.97 -11.64 -1.39
N ILE A 265 1.82 -12.95 -1.64
CA ILE A 265 2.52 -13.67 -2.71
C ILE A 265 1.47 -14.46 -3.50
N PRO A 266 1.55 -14.53 -4.84
CA PRO A 266 0.58 -15.26 -5.64
C PRO A 266 0.42 -16.72 -5.19
N ALA A 267 -0.83 -17.17 -5.04
CA ALA A 267 -1.15 -18.50 -4.48
C ALA A 267 -0.67 -19.68 -5.36
N PHE A 268 -0.32 -19.43 -6.61
CA PHE A 268 0.21 -20.45 -7.52
C PHE A 268 1.73 -20.63 -7.41
N TYR A 269 2.41 -19.90 -6.52
CA TYR A 269 3.85 -20.03 -6.32
C TYR A 269 4.20 -21.33 -5.61
N SER A 270 5.26 -21.99 -6.07
CA SER A 270 5.84 -23.13 -5.34
C SER A 270 6.53 -22.64 -4.06
N ALA A 271 6.78 -23.57 -3.12
CA ALA A 271 7.52 -23.26 -1.90
C ALA A 271 8.91 -22.64 -2.18
N GLU A 272 9.58 -23.08 -3.26
CA GLU A 272 10.87 -22.53 -3.70
C GLU A 272 10.73 -21.08 -4.18
N MET A 273 9.68 -20.76 -4.94
CA MET A 273 9.42 -19.38 -5.40
C MET A 273 9.11 -18.46 -4.21
N VAL A 274 8.32 -18.94 -3.25
CA VAL A 274 8.03 -18.20 -2.00
C VAL A 274 9.33 -17.93 -1.22
N GLU A 275 10.19 -18.93 -1.07
CA GLU A 275 11.49 -18.77 -0.42
C GLU A 275 12.36 -17.73 -1.15
N ARG A 276 12.39 -17.75 -2.49
CA ARG A 276 13.12 -16.76 -3.30
C ARG A 276 12.59 -15.34 -3.10
N VAL A 277 11.27 -15.15 -3.06
CA VAL A 277 10.66 -13.84 -2.75
C VAL A 277 11.13 -13.34 -1.39
N PHE A 278 11.02 -14.15 -0.34
CA PHE A 278 11.46 -13.73 0.99
C PHE A 278 12.97 -13.53 1.10
N SER A 279 13.75 -14.29 0.33
CA SER A 279 15.20 -14.13 0.27
C SER A 279 15.60 -12.79 -0.36
N ALA A 280 14.93 -12.41 -1.45
CA ALA A 280 15.06 -11.09 -2.07
C ALA A 280 14.65 -9.97 -1.12
N LEU A 281 13.46 -10.06 -0.51
CA LEU A 281 13.01 -9.04 0.44
C LEU A 281 13.97 -8.87 1.63
N ALA A 282 14.52 -9.97 2.17
CA ALA A 282 15.48 -9.93 3.27
C ALA A 282 16.86 -9.40 2.84
N ALA A 283 17.33 -9.75 1.64
CA ALA A 283 18.61 -9.28 1.11
C ALA A 283 18.66 -7.75 0.92
N TYR A 284 17.50 -7.11 0.73
CA TYR A 284 17.36 -5.68 0.51
C TYR A 284 16.82 -4.93 1.76
N ALA A 285 16.77 -5.57 2.93
CA ALA A 285 16.17 -5.01 4.16
C ALA A 285 17.18 -4.57 5.23
N ASP A 286 18.44 -4.34 4.87
CA ASP A 286 19.55 -4.02 5.78
C ASP A 286 19.91 -2.53 5.86
N ASP A 287 19.11 -1.65 5.26
CA ASP A 287 19.31 -0.19 5.30
C ASP A 287 19.21 0.35 6.73
N GLY A 288 20.23 1.11 7.15
CA GLY A 288 20.32 1.67 8.50
C GLY A 288 19.27 2.74 8.81
N ARG A 289 18.65 3.36 7.80
CA ARG A 289 17.60 4.37 7.98
C ARG A 289 16.29 3.73 8.45
N VAL A 290 15.95 2.56 7.90
CA VAL A 290 14.72 1.81 8.21
C VAL A 290 15.02 0.30 8.19
N THR A 291 15.71 -0.18 9.21
CA THR A 291 16.14 -1.58 9.30
C THR A 291 14.95 -2.55 9.28
N GLY A 292 15.01 -3.53 8.39
CA GLY A 292 13.94 -4.52 8.17
C GLY A 292 12.97 -4.17 7.05
N TYR A 293 12.98 -2.95 6.53
CA TYR A 293 12.15 -2.57 5.39
C TYR A 293 12.98 -2.58 4.09
N PRO A 294 12.52 -3.24 3.00
CA PRO A 294 13.27 -3.29 1.76
C PRO A 294 13.57 -1.89 1.21
N TYR A 295 14.85 -1.54 1.05
CA TYR A 295 15.23 -0.20 0.61
C TYR A 295 14.81 0.19 -0.81
N PRO A 296 14.56 -0.74 -1.77
CA PRO A 296 13.93 -0.37 -3.04
C PRO A 296 12.55 0.25 -2.82
N LEU A 297 11.74 -0.28 -1.90
CA LEU A 297 10.44 0.30 -1.54
C LEU A 297 10.60 1.63 -0.82
N LEU A 298 11.62 1.78 0.03
CA LEU A 298 11.92 3.05 0.67
C LEU A 298 12.27 4.13 -0.37
N ASP A 299 13.10 3.81 -1.35
CA ASP A 299 13.49 4.74 -2.40
C ASP A 299 12.29 5.13 -3.28
N ALA A 300 11.49 4.15 -3.73
CA ALA A 300 10.25 4.41 -4.46
C ALA A 300 9.29 5.33 -3.68
N HIS A 301 9.13 5.09 -2.37
CA HIS A 301 8.30 5.91 -1.49
C HIS A 301 8.79 7.36 -1.35
N LEU A 302 10.10 7.54 -1.15
CA LEU A 302 10.69 8.86 -1.00
C LEU A 302 10.60 9.66 -2.29
N THR A 303 10.73 9.01 -3.44
CA THR A 303 10.59 9.65 -4.75
C THR A 303 9.16 10.04 -5.06
N THR A 304 8.22 9.11 -4.88
CA THR A 304 6.84 9.31 -5.35
C THR A 304 6.15 10.42 -4.56
N LYS A 305 6.61 10.74 -3.35
CA LYS A 305 6.04 11.76 -2.46
C LYS A 305 5.78 13.11 -3.14
N ILE A 306 4.52 13.52 -3.22
CA ILE A 306 4.12 14.86 -3.65
C ILE A 306 4.23 15.80 -2.44
N GLY A 307 5.27 16.65 -2.42
CA GLY A 307 5.56 17.56 -1.31
C GLY A 307 4.74 18.84 -1.33
N LYS A 308 4.78 19.61 -0.23
CA LYS A 308 4.08 20.90 -0.09
C LYS A 308 4.42 21.88 -1.22
N ASP A 309 5.69 21.95 -1.60
CA ASP A 309 6.14 22.86 -2.66
C ASP A 309 5.52 22.52 -4.02
N ALA A 310 5.38 21.23 -4.33
CA ALA A 310 4.71 20.77 -5.55
C ALA A 310 3.21 21.07 -5.51
N VAL A 311 2.56 20.86 -4.37
CA VAL A 311 1.14 21.21 -4.19
C VAL A 311 0.92 22.70 -4.37
N GLU A 312 1.77 23.54 -3.77
CA GLU A 312 1.64 24.99 -3.88
C GLU A 312 1.91 25.48 -5.30
N GLN A 313 2.93 24.92 -5.98
CA GLN A 313 3.19 25.23 -7.38
C GLN A 313 1.96 24.93 -8.26
N VAL A 314 1.38 23.73 -8.14
CA VAL A 314 0.18 23.36 -8.91
C VAL A 314 -1.00 24.27 -8.56
N ARG A 315 -1.21 24.61 -7.29
CA ARG A 315 -2.24 25.56 -6.87
C ARG A 315 -2.08 26.91 -7.58
N GLN A 316 -0.87 27.46 -7.59
CA GLN A 316 -0.58 28.74 -8.25
C GLN A 316 -0.76 28.65 -9.77
N ASP A 317 -0.40 27.53 -10.39
CA ASP A 317 -0.63 27.30 -11.81
C ASP A 317 -2.13 27.23 -12.16
N ILE A 318 -2.95 26.57 -11.32
CA ILE A 318 -4.41 26.56 -11.45
C ILE A 318 -4.98 27.97 -11.32
N ILE A 319 -4.59 28.74 -10.30
CA ILE A 319 -5.07 30.13 -10.11
C ILE A 319 -4.72 30.99 -11.32
N ARG A 320 -3.50 30.85 -11.85
CA ARG A 320 -3.06 31.59 -13.05
C ARG A 320 -3.88 31.21 -14.28
N ASP A 321 -4.19 29.95 -14.47
CA ASP A 321 -4.97 29.51 -15.64
C ASP A 321 -6.47 29.82 -15.48
N MET A 322 -7.01 29.85 -14.26
CA MET A 322 -8.34 30.40 -13.96
C MET A 322 -8.44 31.87 -14.36
N ASP A 323 -7.44 32.70 -14.03
CA ASP A 323 -7.39 34.12 -14.43
C ASP A 323 -7.39 34.28 -15.96
N ARG A 324 -6.64 33.44 -16.67
CA ARG A 324 -6.65 33.41 -18.15
C ARG A 324 -8.01 33.03 -18.74
N LEU A 325 -8.80 32.26 -18.02
CA LEU A 325 -10.18 31.89 -18.37
C LEU A 325 -11.21 32.94 -17.91
N GLY A 326 -10.77 34.06 -17.33
CA GLY A 326 -11.62 35.16 -16.89
C GLY A 326 -12.24 34.97 -15.50
N MET A 327 -11.74 34.01 -14.71
CA MET A 327 -12.16 33.80 -13.33
C MET A 327 -11.29 34.63 -12.39
N SER A 328 -11.91 35.40 -11.51
CA SER A 328 -11.20 36.26 -10.55
C SER A 328 -10.73 35.48 -9.32
N LEU A 329 -9.84 36.09 -8.53
CA LEU A 329 -9.46 35.55 -7.21
C LEU A 329 -10.67 35.45 -6.25
N VAL A 330 -11.68 36.29 -6.42
CA VAL A 330 -12.95 36.21 -5.67
C VAL A 330 -13.69 34.93 -6.03
N ASP A 331 -13.74 34.57 -7.32
CA ASP A 331 -14.35 33.31 -7.76
C ASP A 331 -13.58 32.10 -7.21
N TYR A 332 -12.24 32.11 -7.27
CA TYR A 332 -11.42 31.07 -6.65
C TYR A 332 -11.72 30.91 -5.16
N THR A 333 -11.80 32.02 -4.43
CA THR A 333 -12.07 32.00 -2.98
C THR A 333 -13.50 31.55 -2.69
N GLY A 334 -14.47 31.92 -3.54
CA GLY A 334 -15.85 31.47 -3.41
C GLY A 334 -16.05 29.99 -3.70
N ILE A 335 -15.20 29.38 -4.53
CA ILE A 335 -15.28 27.97 -4.91
C ILE A 335 -14.49 27.07 -3.95
N PHE A 336 -13.25 27.45 -3.62
CA PHE A 336 -12.30 26.60 -2.90
C PHE A 336 -11.92 27.14 -1.51
N GLY A 337 -12.40 28.33 -1.13
CA GLY A 337 -12.15 28.86 0.19
C GLY A 337 -12.92 28.09 1.26
N ASP A 338 -12.20 27.53 2.24
CA ASP A 338 -12.80 26.98 3.44
C ASP A 338 -12.82 28.04 4.54
N TYR A 339 -13.97 28.23 5.19
CA TYR A 339 -14.07 29.08 6.38
C TYR A 339 -13.18 28.56 7.53
N HIS A 340 -12.83 27.27 7.56
CA HIS A 340 -11.86 26.73 8.52
C HIS A 340 -10.46 27.35 8.34
N ASP A 341 -9.99 27.54 7.10
CA ASP A 341 -8.73 28.21 6.82
C ASP A 341 -8.77 29.71 7.18
N GLU A 342 -9.97 30.31 7.17
CA GLU A 342 -10.19 31.69 7.62
C GLU A 342 -10.20 31.79 9.15
N PHE A 343 -10.76 30.80 9.86
CA PHE A 343 -10.75 30.75 11.33
C PHE A 343 -9.36 30.47 11.92
N ASP A 344 -8.54 29.63 11.28
CA ASP A 344 -7.16 29.33 11.72
C ASP A 344 -6.22 30.55 11.63
N ARG A 345 -6.65 31.64 10.98
CA ARG A 345 -5.92 32.92 10.94
C ARG A 345 -6.19 33.84 12.14
N TYR A 346 -7.17 33.53 13.00
CA TYR A 346 -7.58 34.33 14.16
C TYR A 346 -7.34 33.62 15.49
#